data_AF-A0A855KVF6-F1
#
_entry.id   AF-A0A855KVF6-F1
#
_cell.length_a   1.000
_cell.length_b   1.000
_cell.length_c   1.000
_cell.angle_alpha   90.00
_cell.angle_beta   90.00
_cell.angle_gamma   90.00
#
_symmetry.space_group_name_H-M   'P 1'
#
loop_
_entity.id
_entity.type
_entity.pdbx_description
1 polymer ?
#
loop_
_entity_poly.entity_id
_entity_poly.type
_entity_poly.pdbx_seq_one_letter_code
_entity_poly.pdbx_strand_id
1 'polypeptide(L)'
;MFSNFWMTLISPVIIGAFISKYFATGELSKFTLGETVLFSLSAFLHLVFTSVLLSSSTRKSVTQEVEKLIKQNKIFRKIVIPKASQMYQNLKFQQTVSYISTLELENLIDEINDSNNTDCTSARVSADLGKILSPLVKYRAELFGYSSTALYNFALYLYNESTAQLELKWRSHDDRLVTTGRSWKPGFGHVGLTYILDEIKICHDITRSTELSVSSSTIGDEHKYKSFLSMPIKDSAKLSSGSKPLGVLVFTSNESNQFSLERDKMLGLTIAKLLSIYLDKRFGARP
;
A
#
# COMPACT_ATOMS: atom_id res chain seq x y z
N MET A 1 13.21 -39.19 30.54
CA MET A 1 12.37 -40.39 30.73
C MET A 1 12.52 -40.95 32.15
N PHE A 2 13.75 -41.24 32.60
CA PHE A 2 14.02 -41.70 33.97
C PHE A 2 13.59 -40.71 35.07
N SER A 3 13.81 -39.40 34.89
CA SER A 3 13.37 -38.37 35.84
C SER A 3 11.85 -38.36 36.05
N ASN A 4 11.07 -38.53 35.00
CA ASN A 4 9.61 -38.56 35.10
C ASN A 4 9.13 -39.84 35.78
N PHE A 5 9.72 -40.99 35.41
CA PHE A 5 9.46 -42.27 36.06
C PHE A 5 9.81 -42.26 37.57
N TRP A 6 10.91 -41.61 37.95
CA TRP A 6 11.28 -41.39 39.33
C TRP A 6 10.24 -40.56 40.09
N MET A 7 9.82 -39.42 39.53
CA MET A 7 8.88 -38.51 40.17
C MET A 7 7.46 -39.08 40.30
N THR A 8 7.00 -39.87 39.33
CA THR A 8 5.60 -40.34 39.30
C THR A 8 5.40 -41.74 39.87
N LEU A 9 6.45 -42.58 39.95
CA LEU A 9 6.31 -43.97 40.39
C LEU A 9 7.23 -44.32 41.57
N ILE A 10 8.54 -44.16 41.41
CA ILE A 10 9.50 -44.67 42.40
C ILE A 10 9.45 -43.85 43.69
N SER A 11 9.50 -42.52 43.57
CA SER A 11 9.57 -41.64 44.74
C SER A 11 8.31 -41.70 45.62
N PRO A 12 7.07 -41.69 45.09
CA PRO A 12 5.87 -41.83 45.92
C PRO A 12 5.80 -43.17 46.67
N VAL A 13 6.28 -44.27 46.06
CA VAL A 13 6.32 -45.59 46.70
C VAL A 13 7.32 -45.61 47.86
N ILE A 14 8.53 -45.07 47.67
CA ILE A 14 9.55 -45.01 48.72
C ILE A 14 9.10 -44.07 49.86
N ILE A 15 8.54 -42.90 49.53
CA ILE A 15 8.00 -41.96 50.52
C ILE A 15 6.82 -42.59 51.27
N GLY A 16 5.92 -43.29 50.57
CA GLY A 16 4.80 -44.00 51.17
C GLY A 16 5.27 -45.07 52.15
N ALA A 17 6.24 -45.91 51.77
CA ALA A 17 6.84 -46.92 52.64
C ALA A 17 7.52 -46.31 53.88
N PHE A 18 8.24 -45.18 53.71
CA PHE A 18 8.83 -44.43 54.81
C PHE A 18 7.77 -43.95 55.81
N ILE A 19 6.74 -43.26 55.30
CA ILE A 19 5.65 -42.69 56.09
C ILE A 19 4.89 -43.80 56.82
N SER A 20 4.52 -44.88 56.12
CA SER A 20 3.80 -46.01 56.72
C SER A 20 4.59 -46.65 57.87
N LYS A 21 5.91 -46.82 57.70
CA LYS A 21 6.76 -47.37 58.77
C LYS A 21 6.89 -46.39 59.94
N TYR A 22 7.10 -45.11 59.66
CA TYR A 22 7.20 -44.06 60.69
C TYR A 22 5.94 -44.02 61.56
N PHE A 23 4.74 -44.07 60.95
CA PHE A 23 3.49 -44.11 61.69
C PHE A 23 3.28 -45.41 62.48
N ALA A 24 3.81 -46.55 62.01
CA ALA A 24 3.72 -47.82 62.71
C ALA A 24 4.65 -47.90 63.95
N THR A 25 5.83 -47.28 63.89
CA THR A 25 6.84 -47.38 64.96
C THR A 25 6.87 -46.20 65.92
N GLY A 26 6.33 -45.05 65.51
CA GLY A 26 6.25 -43.80 66.28
C GLY A 26 7.58 -43.07 66.50
N GLU A 27 8.70 -43.68 66.11
CA GLU A 27 10.06 -43.17 66.36
C GLU A 27 10.99 -43.47 65.18
N LEU A 28 11.83 -42.50 64.83
CA LEU A 28 12.89 -42.62 63.81
C LEU A 28 14.05 -43.54 64.25
N SER A 29 14.25 -43.73 65.55
CA SER A 29 15.31 -44.57 66.13
C SER A 29 15.14 -46.07 65.82
N LYS A 30 13.94 -46.49 65.39
CA LYS A 30 13.61 -47.89 65.10
C LYS A 30 13.83 -48.29 63.63
N PHE A 31 14.36 -47.38 62.82
CA PHE A 31 14.79 -47.70 61.47
C PHE A 31 16.14 -48.41 61.50
N THR A 32 16.28 -49.46 60.69
CA THR A 32 17.57 -50.13 60.53
C THR A 32 18.54 -49.19 59.79
N LEU A 33 19.85 -49.38 60.01
CA LEU A 33 20.87 -48.58 59.33
C LEU A 33 20.71 -48.59 57.80
N GLY A 34 20.37 -49.75 57.22
CA GLY A 34 20.13 -49.90 55.79
C GLY A 34 18.94 -49.09 55.28
N GLU A 35 17.85 -49.03 56.06
CA GLU A 35 16.67 -48.24 55.71
C GLU A 35 16.94 -46.74 55.80
N THR A 36 17.65 -46.30 56.85
CA THR A 36 18.04 -44.90 57.00
C THR A 36 18.89 -44.44 55.81
N VAL A 37 19.89 -45.25 55.41
CA VAL A 37 20.72 -44.96 54.23
C VAL A 37 19.88 -44.90 52.95
N LEU A 38 18.96 -45.86 52.75
CA LEU A 38 18.08 -45.91 51.58
C LEU A 38 17.20 -44.65 51.47
N PHE A 39 16.55 -44.25 52.56
CA PHE A 39 15.66 -43.10 52.58
C PHE A 39 16.42 -41.78 52.41
N SER A 40 17.57 -41.62 53.06
CA SER A 40 18.44 -40.45 52.87
C SER A 40 18.93 -40.34 51.42
N LEU A 41 19.35 -41.45 50.81
CA LEU A 41 19.77 -41.47 49.41
C LEU A 41 18.61 -41.14 48.46
N SER A 42 17.43 -41.70 48.72
CA SER A 42 16.23 -41.42 47.92
C SER A 42 15.81 -39.94 48.03
N ALA A 43 15.85 -39.36 49.23
CA ALA A 43 15.56 -37.94 49.43
C ALA A 43 16.55 -37.05 48.67
N PHE A 44 17.84 -37.38 48.73
CA PHE A 44 18.87 -36.67 47.96
C PHE A 44 18.61 -36.77 46.44
N LEU A 45 18.36 -37.97 45.92
CA LEU A 45 18.06 -38.18 44.51
C LEU A 45 16.79 -37.42 44.08
N HIS A 46 15.76 -37.38 44.92
CA HIS A 46 14.54 -36.63 44.65
C HIS A 46 14.80 -35.12 44.53
N LEU A 47 15.62 -34.56 45.42
CA LEU A 47 16.01 -33.15 45.35
C LEU A 47 16.81 -32.83 44.07
N VAL A 48 17.75 -33.71 43.70
CA VAL A 48 18.53 -33.57 42.47
C VAL A 48 17.63 -33.60 41.23
N PHE A 49 16.74 -34.59 41.10
CA PHE A 49 15.85 -34.70 39.95
C PHE A 49 14.84 -33.55 39.88
N THR A 50 14.30 -33.11 41.02
CA THR A 50 13.43 -31.94 41.09
C THR A 50 14.14 -30.69 40.61
N SER A 51 15.38 -30.46 41.06
CA SER A 51 16.19 -29.30 40.64
C SER A 51 16.49 -29.29 39.14
N VAL A 52 16.82 -30.46 38.58
CA VAL A 52 17.06 -30.63 37.12
C VAL A 52 15.79 -30.38 36.31
N LEU A 53 14.65 -30.91 36.75
CA LEU A 53 13.36 -30.72 36.09
C LEU A 53 12.92 -29.25 36.12
N LEU A 54 13.04 -28.59 37.28
CA LEU A 54 12.72 -27.17 37.44
C LEU A 54 13.61 -26.29 36.55
N SER A 55 14.90 -26.60 36.48
CA SER A 55 15.85 -25.87 35.63
C SER A 55 15.59 -26.10 34.15
N SER A 56 15.20 -27.31 33.74
CA SER A 56 14.91 -27.64 32.34
C SER A 56 13.57 -27.09 31.87
N SER A 57 12.54 -27.07 32.72
CA SER A 57 11.19 -26.61 32.34
C SER A 57 11.16 -25.09 32.16
N THR A 58 11.79 -24.35 33.07
CA THR A 58 11.86 -22.88 33.04
C THR A 58 12.72 -22.36 31.90
N ARG A 59 13.88 -22.98 31.63
CA ARG A 59 14.80 -22.49 30.58
C ARG A 59 14.29 -22.73 29.16
N LYS A 60 13.73 -23.91 28.85
CA LYS A 60 13.37 -24.23 27.47
C LYS A 60 12.15 -23.47 26.97
N SER A 61 11.10 -23.37 27.79
CA SER A 61 9.85 -22.68 27.39
C SER A 61 10.06 -21.18 27.26
N VAL A 62 10.68 -20.56 28.27
CA VAL A 62 10.89 -19.10 28.30
C VAL A 62 11.85 -18.67 27.19
N THR A 63 12.93 -19.42 26.96
CA THR A 63 13.93 -19.04 25.93
C THR A 63 13.33 -19.09 24.52
N GLN A 64 12.54 -20.13 24.19
CA GLN A 64 11.92 -20.24 22.87
C GLN A 64 10.85 -19.17 22.62
N GLU A 65 10.05 -18.82 23.62
CA GLU A 65 9.07 -17.74 23.50
C GLU A 65 9.75 -16.38 23.38
N VAL A 66 10.79 -16.13 24.19
CA VAL A 66 11.58 -14.90 24.11
C VAL A 66 12.26 -14.76 22.74
N GLU A 67 12.84 -15.82 22.20
CA GLU A 67 13.43 -15.81 20.85
C GLU A 67 12.41 -15.49 19.76
N LYS A 68 11.20 -16.07 19.84
CA LYS A 68 10.09 -15.75 18.93
C LYS A 68 9.70 -14.28 19.02
N LEU A 69 9.55 -13.74 20.23
CA LEU A 69 9.23 -12.33 20.46
C LEU A 69 10.32 -11.40 19.93
N ILE A 70 11.60 -11.72 20.16
CA ILE A 70 12.73 -10.95 19.62
C ILE A 70 12.68 -10.93 18.08
N LYS A 71 12.43 -12.09 17.45
CA LYS A 71 12.33 -12.19 15.99
C LYS A 71 11.15 -11.38 15.45
N GLN A 72 9.98 -11.47 16.08
CA GLN A 72 8.81 -10.67 15.70
C GLN A 72 9.07 -9.17 15.89
N ASN A 73 9.64 -8.76 17.02
CA ASN A 73 9.95 -7.36 17.29
C ASN A 73 10.93 -6.80 16.25
N LYS A 74 11.91 -7.61 15.82
CA LYS A 74 12.83 -7.26 14.73
C LYS A 74 12.09 -7.05 13.40
N ILE A 75 11.13 -7.90 13.06
CA ILE A 75 10.28 -7.74 11.86
C ILE A 75 9.45 -6.46 11.96
N PHE A 76 8.79 -6.22 13.09
CA PHE A 76 7.98 -5.01 13.30
C PHE A 76 8.82 -3.74 13.15
N ARG A 77 9.97 -3.67 13.83
CA ARG A 77 10.84 -2.49 13.78
C ARG A 77 11.46 -2.25 12.41
N LYS A 78 11.88 -3.31 11.70
CA LYS A 78 12.61 -3.15 10.44
C LYS A 78 11.73 -3.06 9.19
N ILE A 79 10.52 -3.63 9.23
CA ILE A 79 9.70 -3.79 8.03
C ILE A 79 8.33 -3.15 8.23
N VAL A 80 7.58 -3.57 9.26
CA VAL A 80 6.17 -3.19 9.41
C VAL A 80 6.03 -1.70 9.75
N ILE A 81 6.75 -1.22 10.76
CA ILE A 81 6.66 0.17 11.22
C ILE A 81 7.11 1.16 10.12
N PRO A 82 8.26 0.96 9.44
CA PRO A 82 8.66 1.85 8.35
C PRO A 82 7.65 1.86 7.19
N LYS A 83 7.15 0.67 6.78
CA LYS A 83 6.15 0.58 5.72
C LYS A 83 4.85 1.28 6.11
N ALA A 84 4.36 1.06 7.33
CA ALA A 84 3.16 1.73 7.84
C ALA A 84 3.34 3.25 7.93
N SER A 85 4.51 3.72 8.37
CA SER A 85 4.85 5.14 8.40
C SER A 85 4.84 5.75 6.99
N GLN A 86 5.45 5.08 6.01
CA GLN A 86 5.44 5.52 4.62
C GLN A 86 4.01 5.57 4.04
N MET A 87 3.20 4.54 4.28
CA MET A 87 1.80 4.51 3.85
C MET A 87 0.98 5.65 4.49
N TYR A 88 1.21 5.92 5.77
CA TYR A 88 0.56 7.02 6.48
C TYR A 88 0.94 8.39 5.90
N GLN A 89 2.23 8.62 5.61
CA GLN A 89 2.66 9.87 4.97
C GLN A 89 2.03 10.03 3.59
N ASN A 90 2.06 8.98 2.75
CA ASN A 90 1.41 9.02 1.45
C ASN A 90 -0.08 9.35 1.57
N LEU A 91 -0.81 8.72 2.49
CA LEU A 91 -2.22 9.00 2.74
C LEU A 91 -2.46 10.46 3.13
N LYS A 92 -1.61 11.03 3.99
CA LYS A 92 -1.69 12.44 4.38
C LYS A 92 -1.57 13.36 3.16
N PHE A 93 -0.60 13.12 2.28
CA PHE A 93 -0.46 13.90 1.04
C PHE A 93 -1.63 13.70 0.09
N GLN A 94 -2.15 12.48 -0.04
CA GLN A 94 -3.34 12.21 -0.86
C GLN A 94 -4.57 12.99 -0.35
N GLN A 95 -4.76 13.04 0.98
CA GLN A 95 -5.83 13.83 1.59
C GLN A 95 -5.63 15.32 1.36
N THR A 96 -4.42 15.84 1.58
CA THR A 96 -4.10 17.25 1.33
C THR A 96 -4.34 17.64 -0.13
N VAL A 97 -3.87 16.84 -1.08
CA VAL A 97 -4.05 17.08 -2.52
C VAL A 97 -5.52 17.03 -2.89
N SER A 98 -6.25 16.01 -2.43
CA SER A 98 -7.69 15.90 -2.71
C SER A 98 -8.44 17.12 -2.16
N TYR A 99 -8.14 17.54 -0.94
CA TYR A 99 -8.77 18.71 -0.31
C TYR A 99 -8.49 20.00 -1.07
N ILE A 100 -7.23 20.28 -1.42
CA ILE A 100 -6.88 21.50 -2.18
C ILE A 100 -7.52 21.46 -3.56
N SER A 101 -7.47 20.33 -4.28
CA SER A 101 -8.13 20.19 -5.58
C SER A 101 -9.64 20.38 -5.49
N THR A 102 -10.29 19.98 -4.39
CA THR A 102 -11.70 20.25 -4.14
C THR A 102 -11.96 21.74 -3.90
N LEU A 103 -11.15 22.42 -3.10
CA LEU A 103 -11.29 23.87 -2.90
C LEU A 103 -11.14 24.66 -4.21
N GLU A 104 -10.18 24.27 -5.06
CA GLU A 104 -10.01 24.87 -6.39
C GLU A 104 -11.24 24.61 -7.28
N LEU A 105 -11.81 23.40 -7.21
CA LEU A 105 -13.06 23.09 -7.92
C LEU A 105 -14.22 23.97 -7.43
N GLU A 106 -14.41 24.08 -6.12
CA GLU A 106 -15.48 24.89 -5.51
C GLU A 106 -15.34 26.36 -5.94
N ASN A 107 -14.15 26.95 -5.81
CA ASN A 107 -13.89 28.31 -6.26
C ASN A 107 -14.15 28.48 -7.77
N LEU A 108 -13.79 27.51 -8.60
CA LEU A 108 -14.10 27.55 -10.04
C LEU A 108 -15.59 27.44 -10.33
N ILE A 109 -16.34 26.65 -9.56
CA ILE A 109 -17.80 26.53 -9.69
C ILE A 109 -18.46 27.84 -9.28
N ASP A 110 -18.00 28.49 -8.21
CA ASP A 110 -18.50 29.79 -7.76
C ASP A 110 -18.20 30.86 -8.81
N GLU A 111 -16.97 30.90 -9.36
CA GLU A 111 -16.63 31.76 -10.49
C GLU A 111 -17.56 31.52 -11.69
N ILE A 112 -17.93 30.28 -12.00
CA ILE A 112 -18.90 29.94 -13.07
C ILE A 112 -20.32 30.43 -12.75
N ASN A 113 -20.75 30.33 -11.49
CA ASN A 113 -22.11 30.72 -11.07
C ASN A 113 -22.27 32.24 -10.96
N ASP A 114 -21.27 32.93 -10.43
CA ASP A 114 -21.30 34.37 -10.17
C ASP A 114 -21.14 35.20 -11.45
N SER A 115 -20.54 34.58 -12.47
CA SER A 115 -20.23 35.28 -13.69
C SER A 115 -21.24 34.96 -14.78
N ASN A 116 -21.76 36.00 -15.46
CA ASN A 116 -22.31 35.85 -16.82
C ASN A 116 -21.21 35.47 -17.84
N ASN A 117 -20.06 34.94 -17.37
CA ASN A 117 -18.84 34.79 -18.13
C ASN A 117 -18.93 33.55 -19.01
N THR A 118 -19.34 33.82 -20.23
CA THR A 118 -19.42 32.87 -21.34
C THR A 118 -18.06 32.58 -21.98
N ASP A 119 -16.94 33.12 -21.44
CA ASP A 119 -15.59 32.90 -21.99
C ASP A 119 -15.17 31.43 -21.87
N CYS A 120 -15.59 30.64 -22.84
CA CYS A 120 -15.31 29.21 -22.95
C CYS A 120 -14.08 28.95 -23.84
N THR A 121 -13.14 29.89 -23.87
CA THR A 121 -11.89 29.72 -24.63
C THR A 121 -11.11 28.50 -24.12
N SER A 122 -10.46 27.80 -25.05
CA SER A 122 -9.62 26.65 -24.71
C SER A 122 -8.50 27.01 -23.72
N ALA A 123 -8.00 28.25 -23.77
CA ALA A 123 -6.99 28.74 -22.85
C ALA A 123 -7.53 28.84 -21.41
N ARG A 124 -8.75 29.38 -21.24
CA ARG A 124 -9.38 29.47 -19.92
C ARG A 124 -9.64 28.10 -19.32
N VAL A 125 -10.21 27.19 -20.11
CA VAL A 125 -10.47 25.81 -19.69
C VAL A 125 -9.17 25.11 -19.28
N SER A 126 -8.10 25.26 -20.07
CA SER A 126 -6.78 24.71 -19.71
C SER A 126 -6.25 25.31 -18.39
N ALA A 127 -6.44 26.60 -18.15
CA ALA A 127 -5.99 27.25 -16.93
C ALA A 127 -6.76 26.76 -15.69
N ASP A 128 -8.09 26.65 -15.79
CA ASP A 128 -8.95 26.16 -14.72
C ASP A 128 -8.65 24.68 -14.38
N LEU A 129 -8.52 23.82 -15.40
CA LEU A 129 -8.06 22.43 -15.22
C LEU A 129 -6.68 22.39 -14.54
N GLY A 130 -5.81 23.33 -14.90
CA GLY A 130 -4.50 23.49 -14.27
C GLY A 130 -4.57 23.83 -12.80
N LYS A 131 -5.52 24.66 -12.34
CA LYS A 131 -5.71 24.94 -10.91
C LYS A 131 -6.02 23.66 -10.14
N ILE A 132 -7.00 22.87 -10.59
CA ILE A 132 -7.41 21.60 -9.97
C ILE A 132 -6.26 20.59 -9.95
N LEU A 133 -5.46 20.53 -11.02
CA LEU A 133 -4.37 19.55 -11.19
C LEU A 133 -3.04 19.98 -10.57
N SER A 134 -2.84 21.27 -10.31
CA SER A 134 -1.57 21.79 -9.78
C SER A 134 -1.11 21.15 -8.47
N PRO A 135 -1.97 20.75 -7.52
CA PRO A 135 -1.52 20.09 -6.29
C PRO A 135 -0.87 18.73 -6.56
N LEU A 136 -1.34 17.98 -7.57
CA LEU A 136 -0.70 16.71 -7.97
C LEU A 136 0.74 16.93 -8.43
N VAL A 137 0.96 17.99 -9.22
CA VAL A 137 2.29 18.34 -9.73
C VAL A 137 3.19 18.78 -8.58
N LYS A 138 2.67 19.63 -7.68
CA LYS A 138 3.41 20.18 -6.55
C LYS A 138 3.91 19.08 -5.61
N TYR A 139 3.04 18.13 -5.26
CA TYR A 139 3.36 17.03 -4.32
C TYR A 139 3.73 15.71 -5.02
N ARG A 140 4.17 15.76 -6.29
CA ARG A 140 4.43 14.56 -7.09
C ARG A 140 5.48 13.64 -6.45
N ALA A 141 6.49 14.21 -5.78
CA ALA A 141 7.55 13.44 -5.14
C ALA A 141 7.01 12.61 -3.98
N GLU A 142 6.18 13.22 -3.14
CA GLU A 142 5.60 12.57 -1.97
C GLU A 142 4.45 11.62 -2.33
N LEU A 143 3.67 11.95 -3.37
CA LEU A 143 2.57 11.11 -3.82
C LEU A 143 3.04 9.87 -4.58
N PHE A 144 3.95 10.07 -5.53
CA PHE A 144 4.31 9.04 -6.51
C PHE A 144 5.75 8.54 -6.38
N GLY A 145 6.57 9.19 -5.54
CA GLY A 145 7.98 8.84 -5.36
C GLY A 145 8.90 9.35 -6.46
N TYR A 146 8.57 10.48 -7.12
CA TYR A 146 9.48 11.08 -8.10
C TYR A 146 10.78 11.53 -7.40
N SER A 147 11.91 11.03 -7.89
CA SER A 147 13.23 11.55 -7.51
C SER A 147 13.52 12.86 -8.25
N SER A 148 14.57 13.57 -7.84
CA SER A 148 15.05 14.76 -8.55
C SER A 148 15.54 14.46 -9.96
N THR A 149 15.96 13.23 -10.24
CA THR A 149 16.46 12.81 -11.55
C THR A 149 15.34 12.35 -12.47
N ALA A 150 14.22 11.89 -11.93
CA ALA A 150 13.08 11.38 -12.69
C ALA A 150 12.41 12.50 -13.50
N LEU A 151 12.05 12.18 -14.75
CA LEU A 151 11.31 13.02 -15.67
C LEU A 151 9.82 12.69 -15.50
N TYR A 152 9.01 13.69 -15.16
CA TYR A 152 7.56 13.52 -15.05
C TYR A 152 6.86 14.16 -16.24
N ASN A 153 5.72 13.62 -16.62
CA ASN A 153 4.78 14.28 -17.53
C ASN A 153 3.35 13.85 -17.20
N PHE A 154 2.55 14.82 -16.77
CA PHE A 154 1.14 14.69 -16.47
C PHE A 154 0.35 15.38 -17.57
N ALA A 155 -0.62 14.69 -18.14
CA ALA A 155 -1.40 15.19 -19.26
C ALA A 155 -2.88 14.81 -19.10
N LEU A 156 -3.74 15.71 -19.54
CA LEU A 156 -5.18 15.52 -19.61
C LEU A 156 -5.61 15.59 -21.06
N TYR A 157 -6.23 14.51 -21.53
CA TYR A 157 -6.83 14.43 -22.85
C TYR A 157 -8.35 14.40 -22.74
N LEU A 158 -9.05 15.22 -23.51
CA LEU A 158 -10.51 15.16 -23.63
C LEU A 158 -10.89 14.71 -25.03
N TYR A 159 -11.95 13.91 -25.13
CA TYR A 159 -12.46 13.47 -26.41
C TYR A 159 -13.18 14.61 -27.12
N ASN A 160 -12.80 14.85 -28.37
CA ASN A 160 -13.47 15.80 -29.25
C ASN A 160 -14.23 15.01 -30.32
N GLU A 161 -15.56 15.13 -30.30
CA GLU A 161 -16.44 14.44 -31.25
C GLU A 161 -16.20 14.89 -32.69
N SER A 162 -15.86 16.16 -32.92
CA SER A 162 -15.64 16.71 -34.26
C SER A 162 -14.41 16.15 -34.96
N THR A 163 -13.33 15.89 -34.21
CA THR A 163 -12.09 15.31 -34.73
C THR A 163 -11.98 13.80 -34.50
N ALA A 164 -12.94 13.22 -33.76
CA ALA A 164 -12.95 11.85 -33.29
C ALA A 164 -11.64 11.44 -32.58
N GLN A 165 -11.04 12.36 -31.83
CA GLN A 165 -9.74 12.20 -31.19
C GLN A 165 -9.73 12.67 -29.74
N LEU A 166 -8.85 12.07 -28.94
CA LEU A 166 -8.45 12.53 -27.63
C LEU A 166 -7.40 13.63 -27.80
N GLU A 167 -7.79 14.86 -27.52
CA GLU A 167 -6.97 16.05 -27.68
C GLU A 167 -6.40 16.50 -26.35
N LEU A 168 -5.14 16.95 -26.35
CA LEU A 168 -4.49 17.48 -25.18
C LEU A 168 -5.18 18.78 -24.74
N LYS A 169 -5.71 18.81 -23.51
CA LYS A 169 -6.33 20.00 -22.92
C LYS A 169 -5.52 20.63 -21.80
N TRP A 170 -4.66 19.85 -21.14
CA TRP A 170 -3.73 20.36 -20.16
C TRP A 170 -2.50 19.45 -20.08
N ARG A 171 -1.34 20.03 -19.77
CA ARG A 171 -0.10 19.31 -19.51
C ARG A 171 0.77 20.05 -18.50
N SER A 172 1.42 19.29 -17.64
CA SER A 172 2.58 19.73 -16.85
C SER A 172 3.66 18.66 -16.92
N HIS A 173 4.89 19.08 -17.19
CA HIS A 173 6.01 18.17 -17.42
C HIS A 173 7.31 18.73 -16.88
N ASP A 174 8.31 17.87 -16.76
CA ASP A 174 9.69 18.27 -16.51
C ASP A 174 10.25 19.09 -17.68
N ASP A 175 10.93 20.20 -17.39
CA ASP A 175 11.48 21.13 -18.40
C ASP A 175 12.55 20.50 -19.30
N ARG A 176 13.15 19.38 -18.85
CA ARG A 176 14.10 18.60 -19.66
C ARG A 176 13.43 17.82 -20.79
N LEU A 177 12.09 17.72 -20.79
CA LEU A 177 11.33 17.01 -21.84
C LEU A 177 10.93 17.94 -22.98
N VAL A 178 11.34 17.58 -24.20
CA VAL A 178 10.75 18.15 -25.42
C VAL A 178 9.44 17.43 -25.69
N THR A 179 8.32 18.16 -25.68
CA THR A 179 7.00 17.56 -25.87
C THR A 179 6.27 18.06 -27.10
N THR A 180 5.44 17.18 -27.67
CA THR A 180 4.57 17.49 -28.80
C THR A 180 3.11 17.40 -28.34
N GLY A 181 2.23 18.25 -28.86
CA GLY A 181 0.78 18.21 -28.60
C GLY A 181 0.07 17.03 -29.28
N ARG A 182 0.59 15.80 -29.14
CA ARG A 182 0.09 14.58 -29.78
C ARG A 182 -1.35 14.32 -29.35
N SER A 183 -2.23 14.11 -30.32
CA SER A 183 -3.58 13.58 -30.10
C SER A 183 -3.62 12.06 -30.24
N TRP A 184 -4.64 11.43 -29.67
CA TRP A 184 -4.80 9.97 -29.70
C TRP A 184 -6.13 9.57 -30.32
N LYS A 185 -6.11 8.58 -31.21
CA LYS A 185 -7.35 7.93 -31.65
C LYS A 185 -7.85 6.99 -30.55
N PRO A 186 -9.17 6.88 -30.31
CA PRO A 186 -9.73 5.84 -29.45
C PRO A 186 -9.18 4.45 -29.83
N GLY A 187 -8.78 3.66 -28.83
CA GLY A 187 -8.18 2.34 -29.01
C GLY A 187 -6.68 2.31 -29.34
N PHE A 188 -6.03 3.45 -29.58
CA PHE A 188 -4.61 3.52 -29.89
C PHE A 188 -3.78 4.01 -28.71
N GLY A 189 -2.71 3.26 -28.40
CA GLY A 189 -1.85 3.52 -27.24
C GLY A 189 -2.59 3.43 -25.91
N HIS A 190 -1.86 3.62 -24.81
CA HIS A 190 -2.46 3.50 -23.48
C HIS A 190 -3.57 4.53 -23.24
N VAL A 191 -3.47 5.74 -23.83
CA VAL A 191 -4.49 6.79 -23.74
C VAL A 191 -5.78 6.35 -24.44
N GLY A 192 -5.69 5.93 -25.70
CA GLY A 192 -6.85 5.50 -26.48
C GLY A 192 -7.48 4.22 -25.92
N LEU A 193 -6.67 3.26 -25.43
CA LEU A 193 -7.14 2.02 -24.82
C LEU A 193 -7.87 2.27 -23.50
N THR A 194 -7.34 3.13 -22.63
CA THR A 194 -8.04 3.54 -21.40
C THR A 194 -9.39 4.17 -21.70
N TYR A 195 -9.47 4.98 -22.75
CA TYR A 195 -10.73 5.60 -23.16
C TYR A 195 -11.77 4.58 -23.63
N ILE A 196 -11.41 3.64 -24.51
CA ILE A 196 -12.40 2.69 -25.06
C ILE A 196 -12.83 1.61 -24.07
N LEU A 197 -11.93 1.19 -23.18
CA LEU A 197 -12.21 0.13 -22.21
C LEU A 197 -12.79 0.66 -20.91
N ASP A 198 -12.75 1.98 -20.67
CA ASP A 198 -13.19 2.60 -19.41
C ASP A 198 -12.53 1.98 -18.16
N GLU A 199 -11.23 1.66 -18.32
CA GLU A 199 -10.41 0.98 -17.33
C GLU A 199 -9.09 1.72 -17.09
N ILE A 200 -8.65 1.73 -15.83
CA ILE A 200 -7.32 2.20 -15.49
C ILE A 200 -6.29 1.27 -16.14
N LYS A 201 -5.35 1.86 -16.87
CA LYS A 201 -4.19 1.13 -17.40
C LYS A 201 -2.94 1.58 -16.67
N ILE A 202 -2.15 0.62 -16.22
CA ILE A 202 -0.85 0.84 -15.58
C ILE A 202 0.20 0.04 -16.33
N CYS A 203 1.36 0.62 -16.55
CA CYS A 203 2.52 -0.10 -17.03
C CYS A 203 3.73 0.30 -16.18
N HIS A 204 4.39 -0.70 -15.61
CA HIS A 204 5.58 -0.49 -14.81
C HIS A 204 6.83 -0.30 -15.67
N ASP A 205 6.85 -0.86 -16.89
CA ASP A 205 7.93 -0.69 -17.85
C ASP A 205 7.45 -1.01 -19.28
N ILE A 206 7.39 0.00 -20.15
CA ILE A 206 6.91 -0.10 -21.52
C ILE A 206 7.81 -0.97 -22.39
N THR A 207 9.11 -1.03 -22.08
CA THR A 207 10.09 -1.85 -22.83
C THR A 207 9.83 -3.35 -22.64
N ARG A 208 9.06 -3.70 -21.61
CA ARG A 208 8.70 -5.08 -21.27
C ARG A 208 7.24 -5.41 -21.59
N SER A 209 6.47 -4.45 -22.09
CA SER A 209 5.04 -4.64 -22.39
C SER A 209 4.84 -5.11 -23.82
N THR A 210 4.19 -6.26 -24.01
CA THR A 210 3.83 -6.78 -25.33
C THR A 210 2.60 -6.10 -25.94
N GLU A 211 1.71 -5.56 -25.10
CA GLU A 211 0.45 -4.95 -25.52
C GLU A 211 0.61 -3.49 -25.97
N LEU A 212 1.60 -2.78 -25.41
CA LEU A 212 1.68 -1.33 -25.51
C LEU A 212 2.98 -0.80 -26.13
N SER A 213 4.00 -1.65 -26.29
CA SER A 213 5.29 -1.30 -26.91
C SER A 213 5.16 -0.82 -28.36
N VAL A 214 4.09 -1.20 -29.08
CA VAL A 214 3.87 -0.79 -30.47
C VAL A 214 3.44 0.69 -30.59
N SER A 215 3.05 1.33 -29.48
CA SER A 215 2.57 2.73 -29.47
C SER A 215 3.65 3.79 -29.20
N SER A 216 4.89 3.39 -28.89
CA SER A 216 6.05 4.29 -28.86
C SER A 216 6.52 4.58 -30.29
N SER A 217 5.69 5.30 -31.04
CA SER A 217 5.93 5.61 -32.46
C SER A 217 7.07 6.61 -32.67
N THR A 218 7.65 7.17 -31.61
CA THR A 218 8.77 8.12 -31.68
C THR A 218 9.99 7.53 -31.00
N ILE A 219 11.11 7.52 -31.71
CA ILE A 219 12.40 7.02 -31.23
C ILE A 219 12.76 7.71 -29.90
N GLY A 220 12.98 6.92 -28.85
CA GLY A 220 13.36 7.41 -27.53
C GLY A 220 12.20 7.75 -26.59
N ASP A 221 10.93 7.54 -26.99
CA ASP A 221 9.79 7.62 -26.06
C ASP A 221 9.95 6.60 -24.91
N GLU A 222 10.56 5.42 -25.16
CA GLU A 222 10.83 4.42 -24.12
C GLU A 222 11.81 4.88 -23.04
N HIS A 223 12.65 5.88 -23.33
CA HIS A 223 13.58 6.47 -22.38
C HIS A 223 12.98 7.65 -21.61
N LYS A 224 11.92 8.26 -22.13
CA LYS A 224 11.25 9.43 -21.53
C LYS A 224 9.97 9.06 -20.77
N TYR A 225 9.28 8.02 -21.21
CA TYR A 225 7.96 7.59 -20.75
C TYR A 225 7.95 6.08 -20.49
N LYS A 226 8.88 5.61 -19.67
CA LYS A 226 9.08 4.19 -19.36
C LYS A 226 7.91 3.58 -18.58
N SER A 227 7.34 4.30 -17.63
CA SER A 227 6.16 3.85 -16.90
C SER A 227 5.03 4.85 -17.00
N PHE A 228 3.79 4.36 -16.91
CA PHE A 228 2.61 5.23 -16.97
C PHE A 228 1.45 4.70 -16.10
N LEU A 229 0.55 5.62 -15.76
CA LEU A 229 -0.76 5.38 -15.19
C LEU A 229 -1.78 6.22 -15.96
N SER A 230 -2.80 5.59 -16.56
CA SER A 230 -3.86 6.25 -17.33
C SER A 230 -5.21 5.92 -16.73
N MET A 231 -6.02 6.95 -16.49
CA MET A 231 -7.28 6.85 -15.77
C MET A 231 -8.40 7.50 -16.58
N PRO A 232 -9.53 6.81 -16.79
CA PRO A 232 -10.66 7.37 -17.51
C PRO A 232 -11.35 8.44 -16.66
N ILE A 233 -11.80 9.51 -17.31
CA ILE A 233 -12.65 10.54 -16.71
C ILE A 233 -14.08 10.19 -17.04
N LYS A 234 -14.75 9.48 -16.12
CA LYS A 234 -16.13 9.06 -16.30
C LYS A 234 -17.08 10.24 -16.11
N ASP A 235 -18.04 10.38 -17.02
CA ASP A 235 -19.09 11.39 -16.95
C ASP A 235 -19.89 11.25 -15.65
N SER A 236 -20.01 12.36 -14.90
CA SER A 236 -20.76 12.43 -13.65
C SER A 236 -22.26 12.31 -13.84
N ALA A 237 -22.79 12.77 -14.97
CA ALA A 237 -24.23 12.79 -15.24
C ALA A 237 -24.76 11.44 -15.76
N LYS A 238 -23.89 10.57 -16.28
CA LYS A 238 -24.26 9.36 -17.04
C LYS A 238 -23.68 8.06 -16.47
N LEU A 239 -23.61 7.95 -15.14
CA LEU A 239 -23.03 6.79 -14.44
C LEU A 239 -23.67 5.44 -14.81
N SER A 240 -24.94 5.42 -15.23
CA SER A 240 -25.71 4.21 -15.52
C SER A 240 -25.83 3.86 -17.00
N SER A 241 -25.44 4.74 -17.92
CA SER A 241 -25.76 4.58 -19.36
C SER A 241 -24.67 3.88 -20.18
N GLY A 242 -23.60 3.37 -19.55
CA GLY A 242 -22.46 2.79 -20.27
C GLY A 242 -21.80 3.77 -21.25
N SER A 243 -21.90 5.09 -20.98
CA SER A 243 -21.32 6.11 -21.84
C SER A 243 -19.80 6.01 -21.81
N LYS A 244 -19.17 6.32 -22.95
CA LYS A 244 -17.72 6.43 -23.02
C LYS A 244 -17.24 7.54 -22.07
N PRO A 245 -16.02 7.43 -21.52
CA PRO A 245 -15.41 8.50 -20.72
C PRO A 245 -15.40 9.84 -21.47
N LEU A 246 -15.33 10.96 -20.74
CA LEU A 246 -15.12 12.29 -21.29
C LEU A 246 -13.68 12.47 -21.80
N GLY A 247 -12.75 11.70 -21.24
CA GLY A 247 -11.32 11.86 -21.47
C GLY A 247 -10.48 10.92 -20.63
N VAL A 248 -9.17 11.18 -20.60
CA VAL A 248 -8.18 10.37 -19.89
C VAL A 248 -7.15 11.28 -19.21
N LEU A 249 -6.95 11.06 -17.91
CA LEU A 249 -5.87 11.62 -17.13
C LEU A 249 -4.68 10.67 -17.15
N VAL A 250 -3.50 11.19 -17.46
CA VAL A 250 -2.30 10.40 -17.73
C VAL A 250 -1.14 10.91 -16.89
N PHE A 251 -0.47 10.01 -16.18
CA PHE A 251 0.81 10.24 -15.53
C PHE A 251 1.87 9.36 -16.18
N THR A 252 3.05 9.91 -16.45
CA THR A 252 4.18 9.19 -17.05
C THR A 252 5.50 9.54 -16.37
N SER A 253 6.41 8.58 -16.31
CA SER A 253 7.78 8.73 -15.78
C SER A 253 8.81 8.03 -16.67
N ASN A 254 10.05 8.53 -16.70
CA ASN A 254 11.18 7.83 -17.30
C ASN A 254 11.71 6.67 -16.44
N GLU A 255 11.29 6.59 -15.18
CA GLU A 255 11.66 5.51 -14.26
C GLU A 255 10.69 4.32 -14.38
N SER A 256 11.21 3.12 -14.16
CA SER A 256 10.38 1.92 -14.06
C SER A 256 9.68 1.85 -12.69
N ASN A 257 8.54 1.17 -12.62
CA ASN A 257 7.79 0.94 -11.37
C ASN A 257 7.41 2.23 -10.61
N GLN A 258 7.31 3.38 -11.29
CA GLN A 258 6.96 4.66 -10.66
C GLN A 258 5.58 4.60 -9.98
N PHE A 259 4.62 3.94 -10.63
CA PHE A 259 3.23 3.89 -10.21
C PHE A 259 2.85 2.54 -9.61
N SER A 260 1.90 2.55 -8.67
CA SER A 260 1.30 1.37 -8.06
C SER A 260 -0.21 1.56 -7.95
N LEU A 261 -1.00 0.58 -8.43
CA LEU A 261 -2.46 0.65 -8.29
C LEU A 261 -2.91 0.67 -6.83
N GLU A 262 -2.21 -0.03 -5.93
CA GLU A 262 -2.54 -0.04 -4.51
C GLU A 262 -2.42 1.36 -3.90
N ARG A 263 -1.38 2.11 -4.32
CA ARG A 263 -1.11 3.46 -3.80
C ARG A 263 -1.92 4.53 -4.54
N ASP A 264 -1.98 4.47 -5.86
CA ASP A 264 -2.31 5.64 -6.70
C ASP A 264 -3.76 5.65 -7.19
N LYS A 265 -4.41 4.49 -7.24
CA LYS A 265 -5.74 4.33 -7.86
C LYS A 265 -6.78 5.27 -7.25
N MET A 266 -6.87 5.31 -5.92
CA MET A 266 -7.93 6.06 -5.24
C MET A 266 -7.76 7.57 -5.45
N LEU A 267 -6.56 8.11 -5.22
CA LEU A 267 -6.29 9.53 -5.47
C LEU A 267 -6.58 9.89 -6.93
N GLY A 268 -6.06 9.09 -7.87
CA GLY A 268 -6.21 9.39 -9.28
C GLY A 268 -7.67 9.35 -9.77
N LEU A 269 -8.48 8.41 -9.27
CA LEU A 269 -9.93 8.37 -9.53
C LEU A 269 -10.68 9.54 -8.87
N THR A 270 -10.29 9.93 -7.65
CA THR A 270 -10.86 11.11 -6.97
C THR A 270 -10.63 12.35 -7.82
N ILE A 271 -9.40 12.59 -8.27
CA ILE A 271 -9.10 13.74 -9.12
C ILE A 271 -9.85 13.64 -10.46
N ALA A 272 -9.88 12.47 -11.10
CA ALA A 272 -10.66 12.27 -12.33
C ALA A 272 -12.15 12.62 -12.13
N LYS A 273 -12.70 12.31 -10.95
CA LYS A 273 -14.08 12.68 -10.61
C LYS A 273 -14.26 14.19 -10.43
N LEU A 274 -13.33 14.88 -9.75
CA LEU A 274 -13.36 16.34 -9.62
C LEU A 274 -13.31 17.02 -10.99
N LEU A 275 -12.44 16.53 -11.89
CA LEU A 275 -12.38 17.02 -13.27
C LEU A 275 -13.71 16.79 -14.01
N SER A 276 -14.34 15.62 -13.85
CA SER A 276 -15.65 15.38 -14.45
C SER A 276 -16.70 16.37 -13.96
N ILE A 277 -16.73 16.68 -12.67
CA ILE A 277 -17.69 17.64 -12.10
C ILE A 277 -17.47 19.04 -12.69
N TYR A 278 -16.22 19.48 -12.78
CA TYR A 278 -15.88 20.74 -13.43
C TYR A 278 -16.36 20.78 -14.89
N LEU A 279 -16.05 19.72 -15.66
CA LEU A 279 -16.43 19.63 -17.07
C LEU A 279 -17.94 19.62 -17.26
N ASP A 280 -18.67 18.88 -16.43
CA ASP A 280 -20.13 18.85 -16.44
C ASP A 280 -20.73 20.21 -16.10
N LYS A 281 -20.22 20.89 -15.07
CA LYS A 281 -20.68 22.25 -14.74
C LYS A 281 -20.38 23.26 -15.85
N ARG A 282 -19.23 23.13 -16.53
CA ARG A 282 -18.78 24.06 -17.58
C ARG A 282 -19.45 23.82 -18.93
N PHE A 283 -19.75 22.56 -19.27
CA PHE A 283 -20.20 22.15 -20.61
C PHE A 283 -21.53 21.39 -20.62
N GLY A 284 -21.94 20.79 -19.51
CA GLY A 284 -23.17 19.97 -19.36
C GLY A 284 -24.45 20.78 -19.25
N ALA A 285 -24.38 22.08 -18.97
CA ALA A 285 -25.48 23.02 -19.21
C ALA A 285 -25.54 23.41 -20.70
N ARG A 286 -25.76 22.43 -21.59
CA ARG A 286 -26.26 22.68 -22.94
C ARG A 286 -27.70 22.15 -22.99
N PRO A 287 -28.72 23.01 -23.17
CA PRO A 287 -30.06 22.56 -23.50
C PRO A 287 -30.10 21.77 -24.81
#